data_AF-A0A7C4U019-F1
#
_entry.id   AF-A0A7C4U019-F1
#
_cell.length_a   1.000
_cell.length_b   1.000
_cell.length_c   1.000
_cell.angle_alpha   90.00
_cell.angle_beta   90.00
_cell.angle_gamma   90.00
#
_symmetry.space_group_name_H-M   'P 1'
#
loop_
_entity.id
_entity.type
_entity.pdbx_description
1 polymer ?
#
loop_
_entity_poly.entity_id
_entity_poly.type
_entity_poly.pdbx_seq_one_letter_code
_entity_poly.pdbx_strand_id
1 'polypeptide(L)'
;MVNQGGTTGNLAEVTTNKSALVSIQQRGNAFSVSAITATINAALAANSSIFAMRFDVGAGTKKARIERIRIAYTTIVAYTVPITAGRRLAVYRGSGANATGGTAIATVAKKHSSSPDSEFESAQGGDVRIATTGALTVTGITFETNEFATMPLTHLGAAGNFFEEVFEFNANESAPIVLEPGQLLAIRNPQAMDAAGTWQVVVRIDWYEEDSITL
;
A
#
# COMPACT_ATOMS: atom_id res chain seq x y z
N MET A 1 52.27 18.95 0.61
CA MET A 1 51.87 17.65 0.02
C MET A 1 50.38 17.73 -0.27
N VAL A 2 49.97 17.36 -1.47
CA VAL A 2 48.76 17.80 -2.18
C VAL A 2 47.46 17.43 -1.44
N ASN A 3 46.61 18.42 -1.16
CA ASN A 3 45.18 18.23 -0.93
C ASN A 3 44.55 17.84 -2.28
N GLN A 4 44.25 16.55 -2.49
CA GLN A 4 43.35 16.15 -3.55
C GLN A 4 41.92 16.16 -3.01
N GLY A 5 41.12 17.11 -3.48
CA GLY A 5 39.69 17.17 -3.22
C GLY A 5 38.97 16.03 -3.92
N GLY A 6 38.38 15.14 -3.13
CA GLY A 6 37.36 14.22 -3.61
C GLY A 6 36.01 14.93 -3.61
N THR A 7 35.24 14.80 -4.69
CA THR A 7 33.85 15.23 -4.75
C THR A 7 33.03 14.40 -3.77
N THR A 8 32.47 15.08 -2.76
CA THR A 8 31.72 14.57 -1.60
C THR A 8 30.34 14.07 -2.00
N GLY A 9 30.29 13.07 -2.88
CA GLY A 9 29.03 12.56 -3.40
C GLY A 9 28.43 11.42 -2.59
N ASN A 10 29.22 10.50 -2.03
CA ASN A 10 28.69 9.24 -1.45
C ASN A 10 29.67 8.41 -0.59
N LEU A 11 30.74 8.99 -0.03
CA LEU A 11 31.63 8.25 0.88
C LEU A 11 31.30 8.61 2.32
N ALA A 12 30.90 7.61 3.11
CA ALA A 12 30.78 7.78 4.55
C ALA A 12 32.13 8.23 5.11
N GLU A 13 32.16 9.37 5.80
CA GLU A 13 33.35 9.84 6.48
C GLU A 13 33.71 8.83 7.59
N VAL A 14 34.84 8.15 7.42
CA VAL A 14 35.37 7.21 8.40
C VAL A 14 36.29 7.99 9.31
N THR A 15 35.92 8.09 10.59
CA THR A 15 36.73 8.78 11.58
C THR A 15 38.08 8.09 11.76
N THR A 16 39.04 8.79 12.36
CA THR A 16 40.34 8.22 12.76
C THR A 16 40.23 7.01 13.68
N ASN A 17 39.08 6.79 14.32
CA ASN A 17 38.77 5.61 15.13
C ASN A 17 38.15 4.45 14.33
N LYS A 18 38.13 4.52 13.00
CA LYS A 18 37.50 3.54 12.10
C LYS A 18 35.98 3.40 12.31
N SER A 19 35.31 4.45 12.78
CA SER A 19 33.85 4.50 12.85
C SER A 19 33.29 5.26 11.65
N ALA A 20 32.21 4.77 11.05
CA ALA A 20 31.46 5.51 10.04
C ALA A 20 30.46 6.43 10.72
N LEU A 21 30.45 7.71 10.35
CA LEU A 21 29.37 8.62 10.73
C LEU A 21 28.17 8.31 9.83
N VAL A 22 27.13 7.71 10.43
CA VAL A 22 25.83 7.51 9.76
C VAL A 22 24.88 8.60 10.23
N SER A 23 24.45 9.46 9.30
CA SER A 23 23.31 10.34 9.54
C SER A 23 22.01 9.55 9.38
N ILE A 24 21.15 9.58 10.39
CA ILE A 24 19.77 9.11 10.23
C ILE A 24 19.10 10.04 9.23
N GLN A 25 18.84 9.56 8.01
CA GLN A 25 18.00 10.27 7.05
C GLN A 25 16.61 10.44 7.68
N GLN A 26 16.17 11.69 7.83
CA GLN A 26 14.85 12.00 8.35
C GLN A 26 13.82 11.55 7.31
N ARG A 27 13.11 10.46 7.59
CA ARG A 27 12.21 9.77 6.64
C ARG A 27 10.93 10.56 6.29
N GLY A 28 10.80 11.81 6.72
CA GLY A 28 9.59 12.61 6.57
C GLY A 28 8.55 12.38 7.68
N ASN A 29 7.31 12.78 7.41
CA ASN A 29 6.19 12.67 8.36
C ASN A 29 5.54 11.29 8.26
N ALA A 30 5.28 10.66 9.41
CA ALA A 30 4.84 9.27 9.47
C ALA A 30 3.32 9.15 9.63
N PHE A 31 2.72 8.27 8.82
CA PHE A 31 1.28 8.07 8.75
C PHE A 31 0.93 6.59 8.72
N SER A 32 -0.35 6.30 8.99
CA SER A 32 -0.91 4.97 8.89
C SER A 32 -2.38 5.00 8.53
N VAL A 33 -2.83 3.95 7.85
CA VAL A 33 -4.24 3.68 7.61
C VAL A 33 -4.51 2.22 7.93
N SER A 34 -5.63 1.96 8.58
CA SER A 34 -6.13 0.63 8.87
C SER A 34 -7.61 0.60 8.54
N ALA A 35 -8.01 -0.34 7.68
CA ALA A 35 -9.39 -0.46 7.23
C ALA A 35 -9.75 -1.93 7.04
N ILE A 36 -11.04 -2.23 7.17
CA ILE A 36 -11.60 -3.55 6.88
C ILE A 36 -12.69 -3.39 5.82
N THR A 37 -12.74 -4.32 4.87
CA THR A 37 -13.86 -4.38 3.93
C THR A 37 -15.14 -4.78 4.68
N ALA A 38 -16.31 -4.49 4.10
CA ALA A 38 -17.48 -5.29 4.46
C ALA A 38 -17.34 -6.71 3.88
N THR A 39 -18.37 -7.55 4.06
CA THR A 39 -18.39 -8.87 3.42
C THR A 39 -18.45 -8.70 1.90
N ILE A 40 -17.36 -9.07 1.23
CA ILE A 40 -17.23 -9.04 -0.23
C ILE A 40 -18.04 -10.17 -0.83
N ASN A 41 -18.77 -9.85 -1.91
CA ASN A 41 -19.60 -10.80 -2.63
C ASN A 41 -18.82 -12.00 -3.19
N ALA A 42 -19.52 -13.12 -3.26
CA ALA A 42 -19.04 -14.31 -3.95
C ALA A 42 -18.76 -14.01 -5.41
N ALA A 43 -17.83 -14.79 -6.00
CA ALA A 43 -17.45 -14.66 -7.40
C ALA A 43 -17.04 -13.23 -7.81
N LEU A 44 -16.30 -12.51 -6.95
CA LEU A 44 -15.72 -11.21 -7.29
C LEU A 44 -14.95 -11.31 -8.61
N ALA A 45 -15.30 -10.47 -9.57
CA ALA A 45 -14.72 -10.51 -10.91
C ALA A 45 -13.20 -10.30 -10.88
N ALA A 46 -12.50 -10.87 -11.86
CA ALA A 46 -11.06 -10.68 -12.02
C ALA A 46 -10.71 -9.19 -12.16
N ASN A 47 -9.52 -8.82 -11.71
CA ASN A 47 -8.96 -7.48 -11.74
C ASN A 47 -9.75 -6.42 -10.94
N SER A 48 -10.61 -6.86 -10.02
CA SER A 48 -11.30 -5.95 -9.11
C SER A 48 -10.33 -5.37 -8.07
N SER A 49 -10.60 -4.15 -7.63
CA SER A 49 -9.82 -3.50 -6.57
C SER A 49 -10.63 -3.46 -5.30
N ILE A 50 -10.06 -3.89 -4.17
CA ILE A 50 -10.73 -3.88 -2.87
C ILE A 50 -10.23 -2.76 -1.96
N PHE A 51 -9.08 -2.19 -2.28
CA PHE A 51 -8.50 -1.04 -1.60
C PHE A 51 -7.76 -0.20 -2.63
N ALA A 52 -7.83 1.12 -2.49
CA ALA A 52 -7.02 2.05 -3.24
C ALA A 52 -6.67 3.25 -2.36
N MET A 53 -5.42 3.69 -2.41
CA MET A 53 -4.97 4.98 -1.86
C MET A 53 -4.20 5.75 -2.93
N ARG A 54 -4.74 6.88 -3.36
CA ARG A 54 -4.12 7.79 -4.33
C ARG A 54 -3.49 8.97 -3.61
N PHE A 55 -2.24 9.20 -3.94
CA PHE A 55 -1.47 10.35 -3.48
C PHE A 55 -1.93 11.59 -4.25
N ASP A 56 -2.07 12.73 -3.56
CA ASP A 56 -2.53 13.96 -4.19
C ASP A 56 -1.72 14.31 -5.45
N VAL A 57 -2.42 14.72 -6.50
CA VAL A 57 -1.83 15.17 -7.77
C VAL A 57 -1.18 16.55 -7.58
N GLY A 58 -1.71 17.36 -6.66
CA GLY A 58 -1.21 18.69 -6.30
C GLY A 58 -0.03 18.70 -5.33
N ALA A 59 0.42 17.54 -4.84
CA ALA A 59 1.47 17.40 -3.81
C ALA A 59 2.88 17.90 -4.24
N GLY A 60 3.01 18.44 -5.46
CA GLY A 60 4.23 19.09 -5.95
C GLY A 60 5.38 18.10 -6.14
N THR A 61 6.40 18.20 -5.30
CA THR A 61 7.60 17.34 -5.33
C THR A 61 7.63 16.32 -4.19
N LYS A 62 6.60 16.29 -3.35
CA LYS A 62 6.50 15.32 -2.25
C LYS A 62 6.40 13.91 -2.81
N LYS A 63 6.87 12.95 -2.02
CA LYS A 63 6.77 11.52 -2.34
C LYS A 63 6.26 10.75 -1.13
N ALA A 64 5.37 9.79 -1.37
CA ALA A 64 4.98 8.83 -0.36
C ALA A 64 5.85 7.57 -0.46
N ARG A 65 6.50 7.21 0.65
CA ARG A 65 7.29 5.99 0.80
C ARG A 65 6.50 4.97 1.61
N ILE A 66 5.90 4.01 0.93
CA ILE A 66 5.16 2.93 1.58
C ILE A 66 6.18 1.97 2.20
N GLU A 67 6.19 1.91 3.53
CA GLU A 67 7.16 1.13 4.30
C GLU A 67 6.60 -0.22 4.70
N ARG A 68 5.31 -0.28 5.02
CA ARG A 68 4.67 -1.52 5.43
C ARG A 68 3.29 -1.67 4.84
N ILE A 69 3.00 -2.88 4.36
CA ILE A 69 1.67 -3.30 3.95
C ILE A 69 1.38 -4.62 4.66
N ARG A 70 0.28 -4.66 5.42
CA ARG A 70 -0.24 -5.86 6.06
C ARG A 70 -1.64 -6.16 5.54
N ILE A 71 -1.82 -7.37 5.05
CA ILE A 71 -3.10 -7.86 4.56
C ILE A 71 -3.48 -9.06 5.41
N ALA A 72 -4.66 -8.99 6.03
CA ALA A 72 -5.26 -10.13 6.70
C ALA A 72 -6.58 -10.49 6.01
N TYR A 73 -6.73 -11.76 5.66
CA TYR A 73 -7.89 -12.28 4.96
C TYR A 73 -8.67 -13.22 5.87
N THR A 74 -10.00 -13.22 5.73
CA THR A 74 -10.82 -14.27 6.33
C THR A 74 -11.99 -14.62 5.42
N THR A 75 -12.28 -15.91 5.33
CA THR A 75 -13.46 -16.42 4.64
C THR A 75 -14.65 -16.37 5.60
N ILE A 76 -15.76 -15.78 5.18
CA ILE A 76 -17.02 -15.70 5.94
C ILE A 76 -17.95 -16.86 5.56
N VAL A 77 -18.08 -17.15 4.26
CA VAL A 77 -18.77 -18.33 3.74
C VAL A 77 -17.76 -19.12 2.92
N ALA A 78 -17.63 -20.42 3.18
CA ALA A 78 -16.67 -21.27 2.48
C ALA A 78 -16.98 -21.37 0.98
N TYR A 79 -15.94 -21.56 0.17
CA TYR A 79 -16.09 -21.83 -1.25
C TYR A 79 -16.65 -23.25 -1.45
N THR A 80 -17.58 -23.41 -2.39
CA THR A 80 -18.27 -24.70 -2.64
C THR A 80 -17.83 -25.41 -3.92
N VAL A 81 -16.79 -24.87 -4.58
CA VAL A 81 -16.21 -25.40 -5.82
C VAL A 81 -14.71 -25.65 -5.62
N PRO A 82 -14.06 -26.47 -6.47
CA PRO A 82 -12.61 -26.60 -6.47
C PRO A 82 -11.94 -25.22 -6.55
N ILE A 83 -10.94 -24.99 -5.69
CA ILE A 83 -10.25 -23.70 -5.60
C ILE A 83 -9.29 -23.55 -6.77
N THR A 84 -9.37 -22.42 -7.45
CA THR A 84 -8.44 -22.12 -8.54
C THR A 84 -7.05 -21.82 -7.96
N ALA A 85 -6.01 -22.51 -8.45
CA ALA A 85 -4.65 -22.40 -7.93
C ALA A 85 -4.03 -21.00 -8.04
N GLY A 86 -4.50 -20.16 -8.97
CA GLY A 86 -4.03 -18.78 -9.16
C GLY A 86 -4.73 -17.72 -8.31
N ARG A 87 -5.70 -18.12 -7.46
CA ARG A 87 -6.52 -17.19 -6.69
C ARG A 87 -5.66 -16.50 -5.65
N ARG A 88 -5.65 -15.17 -5.68
CA ARG A 88 -4.77 -14.36 -4.84
C ARG A 88 -5.26 -12.93 -4.73
N LEU A 89 -4.76 -12.24 -3.72
CA LEU A 89 -4.71 -10.78 -3.67
C LEU A 89 -3.30 -10.34 -3.99
N ALA A 90 -3.17 -9.20 -4.66
CA ALA A 90 -1.88 -8.67 -5.04
C ALA A 90 -1.87 -7.14 -4.94
N VAL A 91 -0.68 -6.62 -4.63
CA VAL A 91 -0.41 -5.19 -4.49
C VAL A 91 0.07 -4.63 -5.82
N TYR A 92 -0.58 -3.56 -6.28
CA TYR A 92 -0.24 -2.87 -7.51
C TYR A 92 -0.02 -1.38 -7.26
N ARG A 93 0.89 -0.80 -8.05
CA ARG A 93 0.90 0.64 -8.29
C ARG A 93 0.07 0.95 -9.54
N GLY A 94 -0.57 2.09 -9.54
CA GLY A 94 -1.22 2.66 -10.72
C GLY A 94 -1.14 4.17 -10.72
N SER A 95 -1.74 4.79 -11.73
CA SER A 95 -1.83 6.24 -11.86
C SER A 95 -3.12 6.63 -12.58
N GLY A 96 -3.61 7.84 -12.29
CA GLY A 96 -4.75 8.42 -12.99
C GLY A 96 -5.86 8.90 -12.06
N ALA A 97 -7.10 8.56 -12.39
CA ALA A 97 -8.28 9.00 -11.65
C ALA A 97 -8.33 8.46 -10.21
N ASN A 98 -9.18 9.06 -9.38
CA ASN A 98 -9.53 8.47 -8.09
C ASN A 98 -10.38 7.22 -8.30
N ALA A 99 -10.22 6.23 -7.42
CA ALA A 99 -11.20 5.15 -7.32
C ALA A 99 -12.55 5.73 -6.84
N THR A 100 -13.64 5.03 -7.13
CA THR A 100 -14.98 5.41 -6.65
C THR A 100 -15.73 4.21 -6.10
N GLY A 101 -16.86 4.46 -5.44
CA GLY A 101 -17.56 3.45 -4.64
C GLY A 101 -16.86 3.21 -3.31
N GLY A 102 -17.25 2.13 -2.63
CA GLY A 102 -16.75 1.75 -1.30
C GLY A 102 -16.97 2.82 -0.23
N THR A 103 -16.19 2.72 0.84
CA THR A 103 -16.14 3.70 1.92
C THR A 103 -14.86 4.52 1.79
N ALA A 104 -15.01 5.85 1.73
CA ALA A 104 -13.87 6.77 1.77
C ALA A 104 -13.35 6.92 3.20
N ILE A 105 -12.02 6.93 3.34
CA ILE A 105 -11.31 7.21 4.59
C ILE A 105 -10.81 8.65 4.47
N ALA A 106 -11.59 9.59 5.00
CA ALA A 106 -11.37 11.02 4.79
C ALA A 106 -10.09 11.55 5.44
N THR A 107 -9.73 10.98 6.60
CA THR A 107 -8.55 11.34 7.39
C THR A 107 -7.73 10.10 7.70
N VAL A 108 -6.41 10.23 7.70
CA VAL A 108 -5.50 9.12 8.02
C VAL A 108 -4.85 9.36 9.39
N ALA A 109 -4.38 8.29 10.03
CA ALA A 109 -3.80 8.41 11.35
C ALA A 109 -2.35 8.93 11.25
N LYS A 110 -2.12 10.11 11.81
CA LYS A 110 -0.78 10.65 12.04
C LYS A 110 -0.11 9.89 13.18
N LYS A 111 1.15 9.48 12.99
CA LYS A 111 1.91 8.85 14.09
C LYS A 111 2.54 9.88 15.03
N HIS A 112 2.62 11.13 14.61
CA HIS A 112 2.99 12.26 15.44
C HIS A 112 1.95 13.37 15.30
N SER A 113 1.45 13.90 16.42
CA SER A 113 0.34 14.86 16.42
C SER A 113 0.68 16.18 15.74
N SER A 114 1.96 16.56 15.70
CA SER A 114 2.41 17.78 15.01
C SER A 114 2.66 17.62 13.52
N SER A 115 2.48 16.41 12.95
CA SER A 115 2.64 16.23 11.51
C SER A 115 1.56 17.04 10.75
N PRO A 116 1.88 17.58 9.56
CA PRO A 116 0.86 18.08 8.65
C PRO A 116 -0.13 16.96 8.28
N ASP A 117 -1.27 17.35 7.71
CA ASP A 117 -2.20 16.37 7.12
C ASP A 117 -1.53 15.66 5.95
N SER A 118 -1.88 14.38 5.77
CA SER A 118 -1.30 13.56 4.71
C SER A 118 -1.88 13.95 3.35
N GLU A 119 -1.06 13.88 2.31
CA GLU A 119 -1.48 14.07 0.92
C GLU A 119 -2.36 12.91 0.38
N PHE A 120 -2.64 11.88 1.18
CA PHE A 120 -3.68 10.89 0.88
C PHE A 120 -5.07 11.31 1.38
N GLU A 121 -5.16 12.32 2.24
CA GLU A 121 -6.44 12.80 2.75
C GLU A 121 -7.24 13.52 1.67
N SER A 122 -8.56 13.34 1.68
CA SER A 122 -9.43 13.96 0.67
C SER A 122 -9.39 15.49 0.71
N ALA A 123 -9.08 16.07 1.87
CA ALA A 123 -8.95 17.51 2.02
C ALA A 123 -7.69 18.07 1.33
N GLN A 124 -6.65 17.25 1.13
CA GLN A 124 -5.42 17.64 0.43
C GLN A 124 -5.49 17.35 -1.09
N GLY A 125 -6.47 16.54 -1.54
CA GLY A 125 -6.62 16.16 -2.96
C GLY A 125 -6.25 14.69 -3.25
N GLY A 126 -5.81 13.96 -2.23
CA GLY A 126 -5.69 12.51 -2.23
C GLY A 126 -7.04 11.80 -2.13
N ASP A 127 -7.00 10.47 -2.11
CA ASP A 127 -8.19 9.65 -1.89
C ASP A 127 -7.79 8.29 -1.31
N VAL A 128 -8.43 7.86 -0.22
CA VAL A 128 -8.28 6.51 0.32
C VAL A 128 -9.63 5.85 0.41
N ARG A 129 -9.75 4.63 -0.14
CA ARG A 129 -11.00 3.88 -0.18
C ARG A 129 -10.80 2.41 0.10
N ILE A 130 -11.78 1.85 0.81
CA ILE A 130 -11.91 0.42 1.06
C ILE A 130 -13.26 -0.06 0.50
N ALA A 131 -13.25 -1.23 -0.14
CA ALA A 131 -14.45 -1.85 -0.68
C ALA A 131 -15.44 -2.22 0.44
N THR A 132 -16.73 -2.12 0.13
CA THR A 132 -17.80 -2.62 1.00
C THR A 132 -18.20 -4.03 0.56
N THR A 133 -19.33 -4.18 -0.13
CA THR A 133 -19.84 -5.48 -0.59
C THR A 133 -19.33 -5.84 -1.99
N GLY A 134 -19.00 -4.84 -2.80
CA GLY A 134 -18.44 -4.98 -4.13
C GLY A 134 -17.08 -4.29 -4.27
N ALA A 135 -16.43 -4.53 -5.41
CA ALA A 135 -15.20 -3.86 -5.80
C ALA A 135 -15.32 -2.32 -5.81
N LEU A 136 -14.19 -1.65 -5.63
CA LEU A 136 -14.03 -0.26 -6.03
C LEU A 136 -14.09 -0.14 -7.56
N THR A 137 -14.70 0.94 -8.03
CA THR A 137 -14.69 1.31 -9.45
C THR A 137 -13.39 2.04 -9.75
N VAL A 138 -12.62 1.52 -10.73
CA VAL A 138 -11.28 2.01 -11.08
C VAL A 138 -11.17 2.59 -12.49
N THR A 139 -12.28 3.09 -13.01
CA THR A 139 -12.33 3.75 -14.33
C THR A 139 -11.33 4.91 -14.39
N GLY A 140 -10.47 4.92 -15.41
CA GLY A 140 -9.44 5.95 -15.58
C GLY A 140 -8.18 5.75 -14.74
N ILE A 141 -8.02 4.58 -14.09
CA ILE A 141 -6.77 4.16 -13.45
C ILE A 141 -6.03 3.20 -14.38
N THR A 142 -4.76 3.50 -14.66
CA THR A 142 -3.85 2.58 -15.34
C THR A 142 -2.96 1.92 -14.30
N PHE A 143 -3.08 0.61 -14.15
CA PHE A 143 -2.23 -0.17 -13.25
C PHE A 143 -1.00 -0.71 -13.98
N GLU A 144 0.10 -0.81 -13.26
CA GLU A 144 1.27 -1.54 -13.74
C GLU A 144 0.94 -3.02 -13.94
N THR A 145 1.61 -3.66 -14.89
CA THR A 145 1.43 -5.09 -15.19
C THR A 145 1.93 -5.96 -14.04
N ASN A 146 3.01 -5.56 -13.39
CA ASN A 146 3.68 -6.36 -12.37
C ASN A 146 3.11 -6.05 -10.98
N GLU A 147 2.82 -7.10 -10.22
CA GLU A 147 2.48 -7.02 -8.81
C GLU A 147 3.76 -6.83 -7.98
N PHE A 148 3.71 -5.95 -6.96
CA PHE A 148 4.80 -5.80 -5.99
C PHE A 148 4.85 -6.97 -5.02
N ALA A 149 3.69 -7.56 -4.75
CA ALA A 149 3.53 -8.60 -3.78
C ALA A 149 2.21 -9.33 -3.94
N THR A 150 2.17 -10.55 -3.39
CA THR A 150 1.07 -11.48 -3.61
C THR A 150 0.78 -12.28 -2.35
N MET A 151 -0.51 -12.36 -2.02
CA MET A 151 -1.08 -13.22 -1.00
C MET A 151 -1.88 -14.34 -1.71
N PRO A 152 -1.37 -15.58 -1.78
CA PRO A 152 -2.12 -16.69 -2.33
C PRO A 152 -3.32 -17.00 -1.44
N LEU A 153 -4.46 -17.28 -2.06
CA LEU A 153 -5.71 -17.63 -1.38
C LEU A 153 -6.14 -19.04 -1.82
N THR A 154 -5.26 -20.02 -1.77
CA THR A 154 -5.48 -21.36 -2.35
C THR A 154 -6.20 -22.34 -1.42
N HIS A 155 -6.67 -21.87 -0.26
CA HIS A 155 -7.40 -22.68 0.71
C HIS A 155 -8.92 -22.51 0.54
N LEU A 156 -9.71 -23.55 0.86
CA LEU A 156 -11.19 -23.50 0.83
C LEU A 156 -11.79 -22.51 1.84
N GLY A 157 -10.99 -22.09 2.84
CA GLY A 157 -11.44 -21.27 3.96
C GLY A 157 -12.14 -22.09 5.04
N ALA A 158 -11.86 -21.78 6.31
CA ALA A 158 -12.70 -22.19 7.43
C ALA A 158 -13.54 -20.96 7.83
N ALA A 159 -14.83 -20.99 7.53
CA ALA A 159 -15.74 -19.87 7.76
C ALA A 159 -15.62 -19.32 9.19
N GLY A 160 -15.22 -18.05 9.33
CA GLY A 160 -15.22 -17.30 10.59
C GLY A 160 -14.23 -17.78 11.67
N ASN A 161 -13.26 -18.63 11.34
CA ASN A 161 -12.42 -19.27 12.36
C ASN A 161 -11.20 -18.42 12.80
N PHE A 162 -10.58 -17.65 11.88
CA PHE A 162 -9.46 -16.74 12.19
C PHE A 162 -9.19 -15.75 11.04
N PHE A 163 -8.51 -14.64 11.34
CA PHE A 163 -7.86 -13.80 10.34
C PHE A 163 -6.48 -14.38 10.03
N GLU A 164 -6.25 -14.73 8.76
CA GLU A 164 -4.93 -15.14 8.29
C GLU A 164 -4.14 -13.87 7.94
N GLU A 165 -3.28 -13.41 8.84
CA GLU A 165 -2.29 -12.37 8.54
C GLU A 165 -1.05 -13.05 7.95
N VAL A 166 -0.81 -12.88 6.65
CA VAL A 166 0.23 -13.66 5.94
C VAL A 166 1.14 -12.80 5.06
N PHE A 167 0.75 -11.56 4.77
CA PHE A 167 1.58 -10.69 3.96
C PHE A 167 2.00 -9.44 4.74
N GLU A 168 3.29 -9.37 5.07
CA GLU A 168 3.96 -8.15 5.52
C GLU A 168 5.01 -7.77 4.48
N PHE A 169 4.81 -6.65 3.79
CA PHE A 169 5.91 -5.91 3.18
C PHE A 169 6.57 -5.08 4.27
N ASN A 170 7.90 -5.05 4.39
CA ASN A 170 8.61 -4.19 5.34
C ASN A 170 9.87 -3.61 4.68
N ALA A 171 9.94 -2.29 4.59
CA ALA A 171 11.04 -1.58 3.92
C ALA A 171 12.38 -1.62 4.68
N ASN A 172 12.44 -2.21 5.89
CA ASN A 172 13.72 -2.58 6.48
C ASN A 172 14.34 -3.82 5.81
N GLU A 173 13.54 -4.60 5.07
CA GLU A 173 13.96 -5.82 4.37
C GLU A 173 14.01 -5.63 2.83
N SER A 174 13.50 -4.49 2.31
CA SER A 174 13.49 -4.15 0.87
C SER A 174 13.37 -2.63 0.66
N ALA A 175 13.61 -2.11 -0.54
CA ALA A 175 13.37 -0.69 -0.81
C ALA A 175 11.86 -0.36 -0.76
N PRO A 176 11.44 0.80 -0.18
CA PRO A 176 10.03 1.15 -0.08
C PRO A 176 9.38 1.32 -1.45
N ILE A 177 8.07 1.06 -1.53
CA ILE A 177 7.30 1.42 -2.73
C ILE A 177 7.11 2.93 -2.71
N VAL A 178 7.58 3.61 -3.76
CA VAL A 178 7.49 5.06 -3.89
C VAL A 178 6.32 5.43 -4.79
N LEU A 179 5.45 6.31 -4.30
CA LEU A 179 4.39 6.94 -5.07
C LEU A 179 4.72 8.42 -5.29
N GLU A 180 4.63 8.83 -6.55
CA GLU A 180 4.69 10.23 -7.00
C GLU A 180 3.28 10.84 -7.07
N PRO A 181 3.15 12.18 -7.14
CA PRO A 181 1.84 12.84 -7.26
C PRO A 181 0.96 12.23 -8.35
N GLY A 182 -0.28 11.89 -7.98
CA GLY A 182 -1.25 11.24 -8.87
C GLY A 182 -1.07 9.74 -9.09
N GLN A 183 -0.05 9.13 -8.49
CA GLN A 183 0.06 7.68 -8.38
C GLN A 183 -0.77 7.15 -7.21
N LEU A 184 -1.09 5.86 -7.28
CA LEU A 184 -1.84 5.16 -6.25
C LEU A 184 -1.31 3.77 -6.01
N LEU A 185 -1.57 3.27 -4.81
CA LEU A 185 -1.41 1.88 -4.44
C LEU A 185 -2.80 1.24 -4.37
N ALA A 186 -2.95 0.03 -4.89
CA ALA A 186 -4.18 -0.75 -4.78
C ALA A 186 -3.92 -2.20 -4.42
N ILE A 187 -4.87 -2.79 -3.71
CA ILE A 187 -4.94 -4.24 -3.49
C ILE A 187 -6.05 -4.79 -4.38
N ARG A 188 -5.68 -5.74 -5.24
CA ARG A 188 -6.53 -6.26 -6.31
C ARG A 188 -6.55 -7.78 -6.31
N ASN A 189 -7.60 -8.36 -6.89
CA ASN A 189 -7.63 -9.80 -7.20
C ASN A 189 -7.37 -10.01 -8.70
N PRO A 190 -6.17 -10.45 -9.12
CA PRO A 190 -5.87 -10.60 -10.55
C PRO A 190 -6.70 -11.70 -11.22
N GLN A 191 -7.16 -12.67 -10.42
CA GLN A 191 -8.05 -13.74 -10.83
C GLN A 191 -9.43 -13.56 -10.18
N ALA A 192 -10.48 -13.98 -10.89
CA ALA A 192 -11.83 -14.04 -10.33
C ALA A 192 -11.85 -14.94 -9.09
N MET A 193 -12.60 -14.54 -8.07
CA MET A 193 -12.83 -15.39 -6.89
C MET A 193 -13.75 -16.54 -7.26
N ASP A 194 -13.58 -17.68 -6.61
CA ASP A 194 -14.41 -18.85 -6.87
C ASP A 194 -15.84 -18.68 -6.33
N ALA A 195 -16.76 -19.54 -6.78
CA ALA A 195 -18.17 -19.43 -6.44
C ALA A 195 -18.47 -19.66 -4.94
N ALA A 196 -19.62 -19.11 -4.50
CA ALA A 196 -20.18 -19.12 -3.14
C ALA A 196 -19.35 -18.44 -2.04
N GLY A 197 -18.03 -18.44 -2.12
CA GLY A 197 -17.20 -17.96 -1.04
C GLY A 197 -17.27 -16.45 -0.86
N THR A 198 -17.67 -16.01 0.32
CA THR A 198 -17.66 -14.61 0.74
C THR A 198 -16.57 -14.39 1.78
N TRP A 199 -16.05 -13.18 1.87
CA TRP A 199 -14.82 -12.93 2.62
C TRP A 199 -14.68 -11.48 3.05
N GLN A 200 -13.77 -11.24 3.99
CA GLN A 200 -13.37 -9.92 4.43
C GLN A 200 -11.85 -9.80 4.39
N VAL A 201 -11.37 -8.59 4.18
CA VAL A 201 -9.94 -8.27 4.26
C VAL A 201 -9.72 -7.06 5.14
N VAL A 202 -8.73 -7.16 6.02
CA VAL A 202 -8.13 -6.03 6.73
C VAL A 202 -6.88 -5.60 5.97
N VAL A 203 -6.77 -4.30 5.71
CA VAL A 203 -5.62 -3.66 5.10
C VAL A 203 -5.04 -2.70 6.13
N ARG A 204 -3.73 -2.83 6.41
CA ARG A 204 -2.98 -1.87 7.20
C ARG A 204 -1.76 -1.42 6.43
N ILE A 205 -1.57 -0.11 6.31
CA ILE A 205 -0.46 0.46 5.57
C ILE A 205 0.20 1.52 6.44
N ASP A 206 1.53 1.45 6.53
CA ASP A 206 2.38 2.46 7.15
C ASP A 206 3.26 3.08 6.07
N TRP A 207 3.38 4.41 6.10
CA TRP A 207 4.22 5.14 5.16
C TRP A 207 4.81 6.40 5.79
N TYR A 208 5.74 7.00 5.06
CA TYR A 208 6.17 8.35 5.30
C TYR A 208 5.94 9.23 4.07
N GLU A 209 5.75 10.53 4.31
CA GLU A 209 5.74 11.55 3.27
C GLU A 209 6.90 12.51 3.51
N GLU A 210 7.77 12.62 2.50
CA GLU A 210 8.90 13.53 2.51
C GLU A 210 8.53 14.81 1.75
N ASP A 211 8.83 15.95 2.35
CA ASP A 211 9.04 17.18 1.58
C ASP A 211 10.33 17.00 0.76
N SER A 212 10.32 17.43 -0.51
CA SER A 212 11.46 17.20 -1.40
C SER A 212 12.73 17.79 -0.80
N ILE A 213 13.65 16.94 -0.37
CA ILE A 213 15.02 17.36 -0.05
C ILE A 213 15.74 17.48 -1.39
N THR A 214 15.98 18.72 -1.83
CA THR A 214 17.08 19.02 -2.75
C THR A 214 18.37 18.54 -2.08
N LEU A 215 18.92 17.44 -2.57
CA LEU A 215 20.31 17.03 -2.29
C LEU A 215 21.27 17.93 -3.07
#